data_AF-A0A1B7MMA6-F1
#
_entry.id   AF-A0A1B7MMA6-F1
#
_cell.length_a   1.000
_cell.length_b   1.000
_cell.length_c   1.000
_cell.angle_alpha   90.00
_cell.angle_beta   90.00
_cell.angle_gamma   90.00
#
_symmetry.space_group_name_H-M   'P 1'
#
loop_
_entity.id
_entity.type
_entity.pdbx_description
1 polymer ?
#
loop_
_entity_poly.entity_id
_entity_poly.type
_entity_poly.pdbx_seq_one_letter_code
_entity_poly.pdbx_strand_id
1 'polypeptide(L)'
;VLQWGTVGGAVIAAYFTPTTGIGCRSLSYLLYGGMSTFIWIILMISSFLAHYSAGHSHQDNVFLPARVARTLSDWLRRIGKLLAFVNSIWVIALCALQYSNFYDTCYCDSSVIGRGDTAYTVIIESAAQIAQTEAAWLGTVVFAITTASLFLGLMSLLSDTLP
;
A
#
# COMPACT_ATOMS: atom_id res chain seq x y z
N VAL A 1 7.54 -1.17 -4.65
CA VAL A 1 8.06 0.23 -4.68
C VAL A 1 7.05 1.17 -5.32
N LEU A 2 6.67 0.95 -6.59
CA LEU A 2 5.65 1.77 -7.31
C LEU A 2 4.34 1.99 -6.55
N GLN A 3 3.80 0.96 -5.91
CA GLN A 3 2.56 1.04 -5.13
C GLN A 3 2.62 2.12 -4.02
N TRP A 4 3.77 2.28 -3.35
CA TRP A 4 3.92 3.30 -2.32
C TRP A 4 4.08 4.70 -2.91
N GLY A 5 4.50 4.83 -4.16
CA GLY A 5 4.51 6.13 -4.86
C GLY A 5 3.12 6.76 -4.90
N THR A 6 2.09 5.96 -5.21
CA THR A 6 0.70 6.43 -5.29
C THR A 6 0.03 6.43 -3.92
N VAL A 7 0.09 5.31 -3.18
CA VAL A 7 -0.59 5.19 -1.87
C VAL A 7 0.06 6.10 -0.83
N GLY A 8 1.39 6.14 -0.77
CA GLY A 8 2.11 7.03 0.13
C GLY A 8 1.86 8.51 -0.20
N GLY A 9 1.79 8.86 -1.49
CA GLY A 9 1.40 10.19 -1.93
C GLY A 9 -0.02 10.58 -1.48
N ALA A 10 -0.99 9.65 -1.61
CA ALA A 10 -2.35 9.86 -1.12
C ALA A 10 -2.41 10.01 0.41
N VAL A 11 -1.61 9.25 1.15
CA VAL A 11 -1.47 9.37 2.62
C VAL A 11 -0.88 10.72 3.00
N ILE A 12 0.20 11.16 2.34
CA ILE A 12 0.83 12.47 2.58
C ILE A 12 -0.18 13.59 2.35
N ALA A 13 -0.85 13.58 1.20
CA ALA A 13 -1.86 14.59 0.87
C ALA A 13 -3.00 14.61 1.92
N ALA A 14 -3.54 13.44 2.28
CA ALA A 14 -4.62 13.33 3.26
C ALA A 14 -4.20 13.51 4.73
N TYR A 15 -2.90 13.49 5.02
CA TYR A 15 -2.38 13.77 6.37
C TYR A 15 -2.19 15.27 6.59
N PHE A 16 -1.87 16.01 5.52
CA PHE A 16 -1.64 17.45 5.56
C PHE A 16 -2.86 18.30 5.17
N THR A 17 -4.00 17.69 4.87
CA THR A 17 -5.29 18.38 4.75
C THR A 17 -5.66 19.12 6.04
N PRO A 18 -6.52 20.15 5.99
CA PRO A 18 -6.90 20.94 7.16
C PRO A 18 -7.50 19.99 8.19
N THR A 19 -6.87 19.91 9.37
CA THR A 19 -6.88 18.81 10.37
C THR A 19 -5.72 17.81 10.24
N THR A 20 -4.49 18.31 10.44
CA THR A 20 -3.27 17.48 10.39
C THR A 20 -3.38 16.23 11.27
N GLY A 21 -3.18 15.05 10.68
CA GLY A 21 -3.23 13.80 11.44
C GLY A 21 -3.75 12.62 10.64
N ILE A 22 -3.98 11.52 11.35
CA ILE A 22 -4.57 10.31 10.77
C ILE A 22 -6.09 10.43 10.91
N GLY A 23 -6.76 10.79 9.82
CA GLY A 23 -8.21 10.70 9.67
C GLY A 23 -8.66 9.37 9.07
N CYS A 24 -9.97 9.21 8.87
CA CYS A 24 -10.54 8.00 8.28
C CYS A 24 -9.99 7.72 6.87
N ARG A 25 -9.84 8.76 6.04
CA ARG A 25 -9.31 8.64 4.66
C ARG A 25 -7.86 8.17 4.63
N SER A 26 -6.99 8.86 5.38
CA SER A 26 -5.57 8.52 5.47
C SER A 26 -5.34 7.13 6.06
N LEU A 27 -6.09 6.76 7.11
CA LEU A 27 -6.05 5.41 7.68
C LEU A 27 -6.45 4.35 6.65
N SER A 28 -7.53 4.59 5.91
CA SER A 28 -8.01 3.67 4.87
C SER A 28 -6.96 3.43 3.78
N TYR A 29 -6.23 4.46 3.35
CA TYR A 29 -5.12 4.33 2.41
C TYR A 29 -3.93 3.58 3.02
N LEU A 30 -3.59 3.85 4.29
CA LEU A 30 -2.54 3.13 5.01
C LEU A 30 -2.87 1.64 5.16
N LEU A 31 -4.11 1.30 5.49
CA LEU A 31 -4.58 -0.09 5.59
C LEU A 31 -4.47 -0.80 4.23
N TYR A 32 -4.95 -0.16 3.16
CA TYR A 32 -4.80 -0.70 1.80
C TYR A 32 -3.33 -0.93 1.43
N GLY A 33 -2.49 0.08 1.66
CA GLY A 33 -1.06 0.04 1.36
C GLY A 33 -0.33 -1.07 2.13
N GLY A 34 -0.56 -1.11 3.44
CA GLY A 34 0.00 -2.09 4.37
C GLY A 34 -0.44 -3.52 4.03
N MET A 35 -1.73 -3.74 3.81
CA MET A 35 -2.25 -5.06 3.40
C MET A 35 -1.62 -5.52 2.09
N SER A 36 -1.50 -4.63 1.10
CA SER A 36 -0.86 -4.97 -0.17
C SER A 36 0.62 -5.32 -0.01
N THR A 37 1.38 -4.64 0.87
CA THR A 37 2.76 -5.05 1.17
C THR A 37 2.84 -6.41 1.84
N PHE A 38 1.93 -6.68 2.77
CA PHE A 38 1.88 -7.96 3.46
C PHE A 38 1.56 -9.11 2.49
N ILE A 39 0.59 -8.89 1.59
CA ILE A 39 0.27 -9.82 0.50
C ILE A 39 1.49 -10.06 -0.38
N TRP A 40 2.19 -9.00 -0.79
CA TRP A 40 3.39 -9.12 -1.61
C TRP A 40 4.47 -9.96 -0.92
N ILE A 41 4.72 -9.75 0.38
CA ILE A 41 5.68 -10.55 1.16
C ILE A 41 5.27 -12.03 1.17
N ILE A 42 3.99 -12.33 1.43
CA ILE A 42 3.48 -13.71 1.42
C ILE A 42 3.71 -14.38 0.06
N LEU A 43 3.40 -13.68 -1.04
CA LEU A 43 3.56 -14.21 -2.39
C LEU A 43 5.03 -14.37 -2.78
N MET A 44 5.90 -13.45 -2.36
CA MET A 44 7.35 -13.58 -2.56
C MET A 44 7.90 -14.81 -1.84
N ILE A 45 7.53 -15.01 -0.57
CA ILE A 45 7.94 -16.20 0.20
C ILE A 45 7.44 -17.48 -0.47
N SER A 46 6.19 -17.50 -0.95
CA SER A 46 5.66 -18.63 -1.72
C SER A 46 6.50 -18.93 -2.97
N SER A 47 6.91 -17.91 -3.72
CA SER A 47 7.74 -18.07 -4.92
C SER A 47 9.11 -18.65 -4.60
N PHE A 48 9.78 -18.13 -3.57
CA PHE A 48 11.06 -18.68 -3.12
C PHE A 48 10.93 -20.14 -2.69
N LEU A 49 9.87 -20.47 -1.95
CA LEU A 49 9.65 -21.82 -1.44
C LEU A 49 9.25 -22.80 -2.56
N ALA A 50 8.53 -22.33 -3.57
CA ALA A 50 8.24 -23.10 -4.78
C ALA A 50 9.53 -23.43 -5.53
N HIS A 51 10.40 -22.43 -5.73
CA HIS A 51 11.69 -22.62 -6.41
C HIS A 51 12.60 -23.58 -5.65
N TYR A 52 12.68 -23.42 -4.32
CA TYR A 52 13.42 -24.34 -3.44
C TYR A 52 12.96 -25.80 -3.61
N SER A 53 11.63 -26.02 -3.63
CA SER A 53 11.07 -27.36 -3.81
C SER A 53 11.32 -27.96 -5.21
N ALA A 54 11.38 -27.12 -6.25
CA ALA A 54 11.64 -27.55 -7.62
C ALA A 54 13.11 -27.96 -7.82
N GLY A 55 14.06 -27.19 -7.28
CA GLY A 55 15.49 -27.51 -7.35
C GLY A 55 15.87 -28.79 -6.59
N HIS A 56 15.27 -29.00 -5.41
CA HIS A 56 15.54 -30.20 -4.58
C HIS A 56 14.81 -31.45 -5.05
N SER A 57 13.82 -31.34 -5.94
CA SER A 57 13.17 -32.54 -6.53
C SER A 57 14.08 -33.28 -7.52
N HIS A 58 15.14 -32.62 -8.02
CA HIS A 58 16.08 -33.21 -8.97
C HIS A 58 17.27 -33.90 -8.28
N GLN A 59 17.52 -33.64 -6.99
CA GLN A 59 18.68 -34.15 -6.27
C GLN A 59 18.21 -35.07 -5.14
N ASP A 60 18.19 -36.36 -5.45
CA ASP A 60 17.61 -37.44 -4.64
C ASP A 60 18.01 -37.43 -3.14
N ASN A 61 17.04 -37.84 -2.30
CA ASN A 61 17.13 -38.39 -0.92
C ASN A 61 16.53 -37.60 0.27
N VAL A 62 15.89 -36.44 0.09
CA VAL A 62 15.18 -35.76 1.22
C VAL A 62 13.73 -35.40 0.88
N PHE A 63 12.87 -36.42 0.82
CA PHE A 63 11.46 -36.34 0.35
C PHE A 63 10.53 -35.48 1.23
N LEU A 64 10.77 -35.45 2.55
CA LEU A 64 9.94 -34.77 3.54
C LEU A 64 9.99 -33.23 3.48
N PRO A 65 11.18 -32.57 3.54
CA PRO A 65 11.27 -31.11 3.51
C PRO A 65 10.83 -30.52 2.16
N ALA A 66 11.07 -31.21 1.05
CA ALA A 66 10.60 -30.77 -0.26
C ALA A 66 9.07 -30.78 -0.36
N ARG A 67 8.40 -31.82 0.19
CA ARG A 67 6.93 -31.90 0.22
C ARG A 67 6.32 -30.84 1.12
N VAL A 68 6.89 -30.61 2.31
CA VAL A 68 6.43 -29.56 3.24
C VAL A 68 6.60 -28.17 2.61
N ALA A 69 7.74 -27.89 1.99
CA ALA A 69 7.99 -26.62 1.29
C ALA A 69 6.96 -26.40 0.16
N ARG A 70 6.66 -27.44 -0.62
CA ARG A 70 5.66 -27.36 -1.69
C ARG A 70 4.25 -27.11 -1.15
N THR A 71 3.83 -27.85 -0.14
CA THR A 71 2.50 -27.67 0.48
C THR A 71 2.38 -26.27 1.09
N LEU A 72 3.39 -25.82 1.83
CA LEU A 72 3.41 -24.48 2.42
C LEU A 72 3.35 -23.39 1.33
N SER A 73 4.09 -23.56 0.23
CA SER A 73 4.04 -22.63 -0.90
C SER A 73 2.64 -22.52 -1.51
N ASP A 74 1.96 -23.66 -1.72
CA ASP A 74 0.58 -23.66 -2.24
C ASP A 74 -0.41 -22.99 -1.28
N TRP A 75 -0.26 -23.20 0.03
CA TRP A 75 -1.08 -22.54 1.05
C TRP A 75 -0.86 -21.03 1.10
N LEU A 76 0.39 -20.57 1.16
CA LEU A 76 0.73 -19.15 1.14
C LEU A 76 0.19 -18.47 -0.13
N ARG A 77 0.28 -19.16 -1.27
CA ARG A 77 -0.25 -18.64 -2.54
C ARG A 77 -1.77 -18.48 -2.51
N ARG A 78 -2.51 -19.45 -1.94
CA ARG A 78 -3.97 -19.37 -1.80
C ARG A 78 -4.39 -18.25 -0.86
N ILE A 79 -3.74 -18.16 0.30
CA ILE A 79 -3.99 -17.10 1.29
C ILE A 79 -3.68 -15.73 0.67
N GLY A 80 -2.51 -15.56 0.05
CA GLY A 80 -2.12 -14.31 -0.61
C GLY A 80 -3.12 -13.86 -1.67
N LYS A 81 -3.63 -14.79 -2.50
CA LYS A 81 -4.69 -14.48 -3.50
C LYS A 81 -6.02 -14.09 -2.86
N LEU A 82 -6.43 -14.76 -1.79
CA LEU A 82 -7.65 -14.42 -1.06
C LEU A 82 -7.55 -13.02 -0.44
N LEU A 83 -6.44 -12.72 0.22
CA LEU A 83 -6.19 -11.39 0.77
C LEU A 83 -6.12 -10.33 -0.33
N ALA A 84 -5.52 -10.63 -1.49
CA ALA A 84 -5.51 -9.74 -2.63
C ALA A 84 -6.93 -9.42 -3.13
N PHE A 85 -7.81 -10.42 -3.21
CA PHE A 85 -9.20 -10.22 -3.59
C PHE A 85 -9.93 -9.30 -2.59
N VAL A 86 -9.78 -9.56 -1.29
CA VAL A 86 -10.37 -8.73 -0.23
C VAL A 86 -9.80 -7.30 -0.26
N ASN A 87 -8.50 -7.15 -0.47
CA ASN A 87 -7.84 -5.84 -0.56
C ASN A 87 -8.29 -5.04 -1.80
N SER A 88 -8.59 -5.72 -2.90
CA SER A 88 -9.21 -5.10 -4.09
C SER A 88 -10.64 -4.64 -3.82
N ILE A 89 -11.45 -5.43 -3.10
CA ILE A 89 -12.78 -4.99 -2.68
C ILE A 89 -12.67 -3.77 -1.77
N TRP A 90 -11.71 -3.78 -0.84
CA TRP A 90 -11.48 -2.66 0.08
C TRP A 90 -11.21 -1.37 -0.69
N VAL A 91 -10.24 -1.34 -1.63
CA VAL A 91 -9.93 -0.10 -2.37
C VAL A 91 -11.11 0.40 -3.21
N ILE A 92 -11.92 -0.50 -3.80
CA ILE A 92 -13.14 -0.12 -4.52
C ILE A 92 -14.15 0.52 -3.55
N ALA A 93 -14.34 -0.07 -2.37
CA ALA A 93 -15.20 0.49 -1.34
C ALA A 93 -14.71 1.87 -0.88
N LEU A 94 -13.39 2.06 -0.70
CA LEU A 94 -12.81 3.37 -0.37
C LEU A 94 -13.19 4.43 -1.42
N CYS A 95 -13.06 4.10 -2.71
CA CYS A 95 -13.44 4.99 -3.79
C CYS A 95 -14.94 5.33 -3.73
N ALA A 96 -15.82 4.34 -3.55
CA ALA A 96 -17.26 4.56 -3.45
C ALA A 96 -17.65 5.44 -2.25
N LEU A 97 -17.05 5.19 -1.08
CA LEU A 97 -17.29 5.96 0.14
C LEU A 97 -16.79 7.40 0.01
N GLN A 98 -15.68 7.60 -0.71
CA GLN A 98 -15.15 8.93 -1.00
C GLN A 98 -16.07 9.75 -1.91
N TYR A 99 -16.61 9.15 -2.96
CA TYR A 99 -17.59 9.81 -3.83
C TYR A 99 -18.95 10.04 -3.16
N SER A 100 -19.34 9.16 -2.23
CA SER A 100 -20.64 9.27 -1.52
C SER A 100 -20.61 10.25 -0.35
N ASN A 101 -19.50 10.97 -0.16
CA ASN A 101 -19.26 11.87 0.94
C ASN A 101 -19.36 11.27 2.35
N PHE A 102 -19.17 9.95 2.46
CA PHE A 102 -19.24 9.24 3.74
C PHE A 102 -18.17 9.71 4.73
N TYR A 103 -17.02 10.16 4.21
CA TYR A 103 -15.91 10.66 5.01
C TYR A 103 -16.06 12.12 5.45
N ASP A 104 -17.02 12.88 4.92
CA ASP A 104 -17.29 14.27 5.31
C ASP A 104 -18.25 14.31 6.52
N THR A 105 -17.88 13.60 7.57
CA THR A 105 -18.56 13.66 8.86
C THR A 105 -17.61 14.28 9.88
N CYS A 106 -18.15 14.98 10.89
CA CYS A 106 -17.32 15.61 11.92
C CYS A 106 -16.35 14.62 12.59
N TYR A 107 -16.72 13.35 12.69
CA TYR A 107 -15.85 12.31 13.25
C TYR A 107 -14.63 12.01 12.36
N CYS A 108 -14.86 11.82 11.05
CA CYS A 108 -13.78 11.51 10.12
C CYS A 108 -12.94 12.72 9.74
N ASP A 109 -13.53 13.92 9.77
CA ASP A 109 -12.89 15.18 9.44
C ASP A 109 -12.00 15.70 10.58
N SER A 110 -12.34 15.43 11.84
CA SER A 110 -11.57 15.95 13.00
C SER A 110 -10.30 15.15 13.34
N SER A 111 -9.88 14.20 12.50
CA SER A 111 -8.69 13.36 12.70
C SER A 111 -8.65 12.66 14.08
N VAL A 112 -9.83 12.27 14.61
CA VAL A 112 -10.01 11.64 15.93
C VAL A 112 -9.14 10.40 16.11
N ILE A 113 -8.95 9.63 15.04
CA ILE A 113 -8.18 8.39 15.07
C ILE A 113 -6.71 8.64 15.45
N GLY A 114 -6.11 9.71 14.91
CA GLY A 114 -4.72 10.07 15.22
C GLY A 114 -4.54 10.95 16.45
N ARG A 115 -5.53 11.78 16.79
CA ARG A 115 -5.44 12.79 17.86
C ARG A 115 -6.20 12.47 19.15
N GLY A 116 -7.12 11.51 19.11
CA GLY A 116 -8.00 11.19 20.24
C GLY A 116 -8.78 12.42 20.72
N ASP A 117 -8.71 12.68 22.02
CA ASP A 117 -9.45 13.77 22.69
C ASP A 117 -9.03 15.19 22.28
N THR A 118 -7.90 15.33 21.57
CA THR A 118 -7.39 16.63 21.07
C THR A 118 -7.81 16.93 19.62
N ALA A 119 -8.74 16.13 19.09
CA ALA A 119 -9.30 16.29 17.75
C ALA A 119 -10.00 17.65 17.59
N TYR A 120 -9.84 18.26 16.42
CA TYR A 120 -10.50 19.51 16.04
C TYR A 120 -10.91 19.46 14.58
N THR A 121 -11.96 20.20 14.21
CA THR A 121 -12.33 20.47 12.82
C THR A 121 -12.02 21.93 12.48
N VAL A 122 -11.58 22.18 11.26
CA VAL A 122 -11.23 23.53 10.79
C VAL A 122 -12.33 24.00 9.84
N ILE A 123 -13.05 25.06 10.23
CA ILE A 123 -14.14 25.62 9.42
C ILE A 123 -13.66 26.78 8.54
N ILE A 124 -12.63 27.51 9.01
CA ILE A 124 -12.02 28.64 8.30
C ILE A 124 -10.55 28.31 8.10
N GLU A 125 -10.15 28.11 6.85
CA GLU A 125 -8.75 27.84 6.50
C GLU A 125 -7.92 29.12 6.54
N SER A 126 -6.78 29.06 7.23
CA SER A 126 -5.78 30.13 7.21
C SER A 126 -4.90 30.04 5.96
N ALA A 127 -4.35 31.16 5.51
CA ALA A 127 -3.41 31.19 4.38
C ALA A 127 -2.19 30.27 4.57
N ALA A 128 -1.76 30.07 5.83
CA ALA A 128 -0.67 29.16 6.16
C ALA A 128 -1.04 27.68 5.92
N GLN A 129 -2.29 27.28 6.22
CA GLN A 129 -2.77 25.91 6.00
C GLN A 129 -2.96 25.59 4.52
N ILE A 130 -3.42 26.58 3.74
CA ILE A 130 -3.52 26.48 2.29
C ILE A 130 -2.12 26.24 1.69
N ALA A 131 -1.15 27.08 2.06
CA ALA A 131 0.24 26.93 1.59
C ALA A 131 0.86 25.57 1.98
N GLN A 132 0.55 25.07 3.18
CA GLN A 132 1.01 23.75 3.62
C GLN A 132 0.38 22.62 2.79
N THR A 133 -0.92 22.72 2.48
CA THR A 133 -1.63 21.72 1.66
C THR A 133 -1.09 21.72 0.23
N GLU A 134 -0.85 22.90 -0.35
CA GLU A 134 -0.21 23.04 -1.67
C GLU A 134 1.20 22.44 -1.70
N ALA A 135 2.01 22.73 -0.68
CA ALA A 135 3.35 22.16 -0.56
C ALA A 135 3.32 20.63 -0.42
N ALA A 136 2.38 20.09 0.37
CA ALA A 136 2.18 18.65 0.51
C ALA A 136 1.74 18.01 -0.82
N TRP A 137 0.84 18.67 -1.56
CA TRP A 137 0.40 18.22 -2.88
C TRP A 137 1.55 18.20 -3.88
N LEU A 138 2.37 19.26 -3.94
CA LEU A 138 3.57 19.30 -4.76
C LEU A 138 4.55 18.19 -4.38
N GLY A 139 4.75 17.96 -3.07
CA GLY A 139 5.57 16.86 -2.56
C GLY A 139 5.08 15.50 -3.04
N THR A 140 3.77 15.27 -3.02
CA THR A 140 3.14 14.05 -3.56
C THR A 140 3.41 13.87 -5.05
N VAL A 141 3.27 14.92 -5.85
CA VAL A 141 3.55 14.87 -7.31
C VAL A 141 5.01 14.50 -7.57
N VAL A 142 5.95 15.18 -6.91
CA VAL A 142 7.39 14.91 -7.04
C VAL A 142 7.72 13.48 -6.62
N PHE A 143 7.15 13.01 -5.52
CA PHE A 143 7.35 11.64 -5.03
C PHE A 143 6.83 10.59 -6.03
N ALA A 144 5.64 10.81 -6.60
CA ALA A 144 5.07 9.92 -7.61
C ALA A 144 5.91 9.88 -8.89
N ILE A 145 6.35 11.03 -9.40
CA ILE A 145 7.21 11.12 -10.59
C ILE A 145 8.55 10.42 -10.36
N THR A 146 9.15 10.65 -9.20
CA THR A 146 10.46 10.08 -8.85
C THR A 146 10.39 8.56 -8.77
N THR A 147 9.37 8.02 -8.07
CA THR A 147 9.20 6.57 -7.94
C THR A 147 8.88 5.88 -9.28
N ALA A 148 8.10 6.53 -10.15
CA ALA A 148 7.84 6.03 -11.50
C ALA A 148 9.11 6.03 -12.37
N SER A 149 9.85 7.14 -12.37
CA SER A 149 11.08 7.29 -13.15
C SER A 149 12.15 6.27 -12.74
N LEU A 150 12.32 6.07 -11.43
CA LEU A 150 13.25 5.06 -10.89
C LEU A 150 12.86 3.64 -11.33
N PHE A 151 11.56 3.31 -11.32
CA PHE A 151 11.11 2.00 -11.77
C PHE A 151 11.36 1.79 -13.26
N LEU A 152 11.02 2.77 -14.10
CA LEU A 152 11.25 2.70 -15.54
C LEU A 152 12.73 2.57 -15.87
N GLY A 153 13.59 3.38 -15.22
CA GLY A 153 15.04 3.31 -15.40
C GLY A 153 15.62 1.96 -14.96
N LEU A 154 15.13 1.39 -13.86
CA LEU A 154 15.55 0.05 -13.44
C LEU A 154 15.13 -1.02 -14.46
N MET A 155 13.90 -0.95 -14.97
CA MET A 155 13.40 -1.89 -15.96
C MET A 155 14.15 -1.78 -17.28
N SER A 156 14.45 -0.57 -17.76
CA SER A 156 15.24 -0.39 -18.99
C SER A 156 16.65 -0.95 -18.84
N LEU A 157 17.32 -0.65 -17.71
CA LEU A 157 18.64 -1.23 -17.42
C LEU A 157 18.59 -2.76 -17.38
N LEU A 158 17.55 -3.33 -16.76
CA LEU A 158 17.41 -4.78 -16.71
C LEU A 158 17.20 -5.37 -18.11
N SER A 159 16.31 -4.78 -18.92
CA SER A 159 16.05 -5.21 -20.30
C SER A 159 17.29 -5.12 -21.19
N ASP A 160 18.10 -4.07 -21.05
CA ASP A 160 19.34 -3.90 -21.82
C ASP A 160 20.43 -4.94 -21.45
N THR A 161 20.33 -5.55 -20.25
CA THR A 161 21.26 -6.59 -19.79
C THR A 161 20.82 -8.02 -20.11
N LEU A 162 19.59 -8.23 -20.61
CA LEU A 162 19.16 -9.53 -21.12
C LEU A 162 19.55 -9.67 -22.61
N PRO A 163 20.28 -10.73 -23.01
CA PRO A 163 20.61 -10.99 -24.42
C PRO A 163 19.40 -11.38 -25.27
#